data_AF-A0A920Q7B8-F1
#
_entry.id   AF-A0A920Q7B8-F1
#
_cell.length_a   1.000
_cell.length_b   1.000
_cell.length_c   1.000
_cell.angle_alpha   90.00
_cell.angle_beta   90.00
_cell.angle_gamma   90.00
#
_symmetry.space_group_name_H-M   'P 1'
#
loop_
_entity.id
_entity.type
_entity.pdbx_description
1 polymer ?
#
loop_
_entity_poly.entity_id
_entity_poly.type
_entity_poly.pdbx_seq_one_letter_code
_entity_poly.pdbx_strand_id
1 'polypeptide(L)'
;MTQPKPDIGADRQVYPRRVYPLDAHDLTEEQIAVAFAMTSRRPEAFDEIAEKVSQEKAADFHERWVLGYGHSSVAEHAVVHLAVENVSRLAVDSLEDNGLASYTEKSSRYQVMPGDYYYVPRELDDHSDLKKEYEEACQALFQGYFKLMMAA
;
A
#
# COMPACT_ATOMS: atom_id res chain seq x y z
N MET A 1 -6.12 -23.32 29.24
CA MET A 1 -7.22 -24.26 29.54
C MET A 1 -7.60 -24.13 31.00
N THR A 2 -8.77 -23.55 31.29
CA THR A 2 -9.59 -23.88 32.47
C THR A 2 -11.05 -23.64 32.05
N GLN A 3 -11.80 -24.74 31.96
CA GLN A 3 -13.13 -24.86 31.35
C GLN A 3 -14.25 -24.63 32.39
N PRO A 4 -15.44 -24.13 32.01
CA PRO A 4 -16.68 -24.48 32.70
C PRO A 4 -17.20 -25.85 32.18
N LYS A 5 -17.71 -26.70 33.07
CA LYS A 5 -18.30 -28.02 32.74
C LYS A 5 -19.57 -27.87 31.89
N PRO A 6 -19.78 -28.69 30.85
CA PRO A 6 -21.01 -28.66 30.06
C PRO A 6 -22.10 -29.55 30.66
N ASP A 7 -23.31 -29.01 30.76
CA ASP A 7 -24.54 -29.78 30.88
C ASP A 7 -24.95 -30.21 29.46
N ILE A 8 -25.13 -31.52 29.26
CA ILE A 8 -25.27 -32.15 27.94
C ILE A 8 -26.76 -32.28 27.63
N GLY A 9 -27.34 -31.18 27.12
CA GLY A 9 -28.68 -31.11 26.53
C GLY A 9 -28.61 -30.49 25.14
N ALA A 10 -29.35 -31.06 24.18
CA ALA A 10 -29.22 -30.83 22.74
C ALA A 10 -29.20 -29.35 22.29
N ASP A 11 -28.29 -29.08 21.35
CA ASP A 11 -28.27 -27.98 20.36
C ASP A 11 -28.08 -26.54 20.85
N ARG A 12 -26.98 -26.27 21.57
CA ARG A 12 -26.48 -24.90 21.74
C ARG A 12 -24.99 -24.83 21.47
N GLN A 13 -24.62 -24.28 20.32
CA GLN A 13 -23.24 -23.94 20.01
C GLN A 13 -22.74 -22.88 21.02
N VAL A 14 -21.90 -23.30 21.97
CA VAL A 14 -21.37 -22.48 23.07
C VAL A 14 -20.50 -21.31 22.57
N TYR A 15 -19.91 -21.46 21.38
CA TYR A 15 -19.10 -20.43 20.71
C TYR A 15 -19.66 -20.17 19.32
N PRO A 16 -20.50 -19.13 19.14
CA PRO A 16 -21.07 -18.82 17.83
C PRO A 16 -19.95 -18.48 16.85
N ARG A 17 -20.04 -18.99 15.62
CA ARG A 17 -19.10 -18.63 14.55
C ARG A 17 -19.25 -17.14 14.23
N ARG A 18 -18.15 -16.39 14.29
CA ARG A 18 -18.07 -14.98 13.91
C ARG A 18 -17.12 -14.85 12.72
N VAL A 19 -17.56 -14.17 11.65
CA VAL A 19 -16.74 -13.83 10.48
C VAL A 19 -17.07 -12.37 10.15
N TYR A 20 -16.12 -11.47 10.36
CA TYR A 20 -16.30 -10.03 10.21
C TYR A 20 -14.99 -9.35 9.84
N PRO A 21 -15.01 -8.26 9.07
CA PRO A 21 -13.85 -7.40 8.91
C PRO A 21 -13.63 -6.55 10.18
N LEU A 22 -12.38 -6.22 10.49
CA LEU A 22 -12.09 -5.04 11.31
C LEU A 22 -12.10 -3.84 10.35
N ASP A 23 -13.00 -2.89 10.57
CA ASP A 23 -13.18 -1.77 9.66
C ASP A 23 -12.07 -0.72 9.84
N ALA A 24 -11.36 -0.40 8.75
CA ALA A 24 -10.32 0.63 8.73
C ALA A 24 -10.87 2.06 8.84
N HIS A 25 -12.20 2.27 8.75
CA HIS A 25 -12.79 3.58 8.99
C HIS A 25 -12.66 4.04 10.45
N ASP A 26 -12.66 3.10 11.40
CA ASP A 26 -12.56 3.38 12.84
C ASP A 26 -11.16 3.10 13.41
N LEU A 27 -10.32 2.38 12.67
CA LEU A 27 -9.00 1.92 13.08
C LEU A 27 -7.96 2.21 12.01
N THR A 28 -6.78 2.67 12.41
CA THR A 28 -5.64 2.74 11.50
C THR A 28 -5.14 1.35 11.11
N GLU A 29 -4.51 1.24 9.94
CA GLU A 29 -3.86 0.02 9.45
C GLU A 29 -2.86 -0.55 10.47
N GLU A 30 -2.16 0.32 11.20
CA GLU A 30 -1.27 -0.07 12.27
C GLU A 30 -2.00 -0.66 13.48
N GLN A 31 -3.14 -0.09 13.87
CA GLN A 31 -4.00 -0.67 14.92
C GLN A 31 -4.56 -2.04 14.51
N ILE A 32 -4.93 -2.22 13.24
CA ILE A 32 -5.37 -3.50 12.70
C ILE A 32 -4.24 -4.52 12.80
N ALA A 33 -3.04 -4.20 12.29
CA ALA A 33 -1.87 -5.08 12.36
C ALA A 33 -1.55 -5.51 13.81
N VAL A 34 -1.61 -4.56 14.76
CA VAL A 34 -1.35 -4.83 16.18
C VAL A 34 -2.44 -5.70 16.80
N ALA A 35 -3.71 -5.44 16.50
CA ALA A 35 -4.81 -6.26 16.99
C ALA A 35 -4.68 -7.72 16.52
N PHE A 36 -4.30 -7.93 15.26
CA PHE A 36 -4.01 -9.26 14.72
C PHE A 36 -2.79 -9.90 15.37
N ALA A 37 -1.72 -9.15 15.62
CA ALA A 37 -0.54 -9.68 16.32
C ALA A 37 -0.87 -10.12 17.76
N MET A 38 -1.68 -9.33 18.48
CA MET A 38 -2.04 -9.58 19.88
C MET A 38 -2.86 -10.86 20.07
N THR A 39 -3.61 -11.32 19.06
CA THR A 39 -4.42 -12.55 19.11
C THR A 39 -3.60 -13.79 19.49
N SER A 40 -2.32 -13.83 19.12
CA SER A 40 -1.42 -14.95 19.45
C SER A 40 -1.15 -15.10 20.96
N ARG A 41 -1.42 -14.04 21.75
CA ARG A 41 -1.06 -13.94 23.18
C ARG A 41 -2.22 -13.46 24.07
N ARG A 42 -3.41 -13.29 23.51
CA ARG A 42 -4.59 -12.74 24.18
C ARG A 42 -5.79 -13.69 23.98
N PRO A 43 -6.57 -14.01 25.02
CA PRO A 43 -7.78 -14.84 24.88
C PRO A 43 -9.00 -14.09 24.34
N GLU A 44 -8.97 -12.75 24.29
CA GLU A 44 -10.08 -11.90 23.81
C GLU A 44 -10.31 -12.01 22.30
N ALA A 45 -11.53 -11.66 21.85
CA ALA A 45 -11.85 -11.62 20.42
C ALA A 45 -11.19 -10.42 19.71
N PHE A 46 -11.06 -10.47 18.38
CA PHE A 46 -10.35 -9.44 17.60
C PHE A 46 -10.90 -8.03 17.79
N ASP A 47 -12.22 -7.86 17.89
CA ASP A 47 -12.89 -6.58 18.12
C ASP A 47 -12.62 -6.04 19.53
N GLU A 48 -12.69 -6.91 20.54
CA GLU A 48 -12.37 -6.54 21.93
C GLU A 48 -10.89 -6.18 22.10
N ILE A 49 -9.99 -6.81 21.34
CA ILE A 49 -8.57 -6.44 21.29
C ILE A 49 -8.42 -5.07 20.64
N ALA A 50 -9.07 -4.85 19.49
CA ALA A 50 -8.96 -3.61 18.72
C ALA A 50 -9.39 -2.38 19.54
N GLU A 51 -10.46 -2.47 20.33
CA GLU A 51 -10.91 -1.39 21.24
C GLU A 51 -9.83 -0.97 22.27
N LYS A 52 -8.89 -1.87 22.60
CA LYS A 52 -7.83 -1.61 23.59
C LYS A 52 -6.54 -1.07 22.96
N VAL A 53 -6.42 -1.12 21.63
CA VAL A 53 -5.24 -0.66 20.88
C VAL A 53 -5.43 0.81 20.51
N SER A 54 -4.82 1.70 21.28
CA SER A 54 -4.69 3.12 20.91
C SER A 54 -3.59 3.29 19.87
N GLN A 55 -3.67 4.36 19.06
CA GLN A 55 -2.65 4.68 18.04
C GLN A 55 -1.23 4.76 18.62
N GLU A 56 -1.03 5.43 19.76
CA GLU A 56 0.28 5.51 20.43
C GLU A 56 0.85 4.14 20.80
N LYS A 57 -0.01 3.22 21.28
CA LYS A 57 0.40 1.84 21.59
C LYS A 57 0.68 1.03 20.34
N ALA A 58 0.00 1.36 19.23
CA ALA A 58 0.20 0.69 17.96
C ALA A 58 1.57 1.07 17.38
N ALA A 59 1.91 2.36 17.39
CA ALA A 59 3.21 2.89 16.98
C ALA A 59 4.37 2.30 17.80
N ASP A 60 4.28 2.35 19.13
CA ASP A 60 5.29 1.78 20.03
C ASP A 60 5.47 0.26 19.81
N PHE A 61 4.37 -0.43 19.53
CA PHE A 61 4.41 -1.87 19.23
C PHE A 61 5.08 -2.13 17.88
N HIS A 62 4.77 -1.33 16.86
CA HIS A 62 5.35 -1.48 15.52
C HIS A 62 6.86 -1.24 15.55
N GLU A 63 7.31 -0.13 16.16
CA GLU A 63 8.73 0.19 16.28
C GLU A 63 9.49 -0.94 17.01
N ARG A 64 8.93 -1.43 18.12
CA ARG A 64 9.60 -2.46 18.91
C ARG A 64 9.60 -3.82 18.23
N TRP A 65 8.45 -4.30 17.74
CA TRP A 65 8.26 -5.70 17.35
C TRP A 65 8.36 -5.96 15.84
N VAL A 66 7.97 -5.00 15.01
CA VAL A 66 8.06 -5.13 13.55
C VAL A 66 9.48 -4.76 13.10
N LEU A 67 9.95 -3.56 13.44
CA LEU A 67 11.28 -3.09 13.03
C LEU A 67 12.41 -3.74 13.86
N GLY A 68 12.21 -3.94 15.16
CA GLY A 68 13.25 -4.44 16.08
C GLY A 68 13.42 -5.97 16.13
N TYR A 69 12.34 -6.76 16.05
CA TYR A 69 12.39 -8.23 16.21
C TYR A 69 12.19 -9.02 14.91
N GLY A 70 11.91 -8.35 13.78
CA GLY A 70 11.81 -9.00 12.47
C GLY A 70 10.52 -9.82 12.24
N HIS A 71 9.44 -9.54 12.97
CA HIS A 71 8.13 -10.15 12.72
C HIS A 71 7.40 -9.48 11.53
N SER A 72 8.01 -9.56 10.34
CA SER A 72 7.52 -8.87 9.14
C SER A 72 6.11 -9.29 8.70
N SER A 73 5.70 -10.53 9.00
CA SER A 73 4.35 -11.02 8.68
C SER A 73 3.23 -10.27 9.40
N VAL A 74 3.52 -9.58 10.51
CA VAL A 74 2.54 -8.72 11.17
C VAL A 74 2.29 -7.46 10.35
N ALA A 75 3.31 -6.93 9.69
CA ALA A 75 3.21 -5.73 8.86
C ALA A 75 2.35 -5.97 7.61
N GLU A 76 2.24 -7.21 7.13
CA GLU A 76 1.42 -7.58 5.97
C GLU A 76 -0.09 -7.36 6.21
N HIS A 77 -0.52 -7.21 7.46
CA HIS A 77 -1.91 -6.85 7.78
C HIS A 77 -2.24 -5.37 7.53
N ALA A 78 -1.23 -4.51 7.37
CA ALA A 78 -1.40 -3.09 7.13
C ALA A 78 -1.24 -2.78 5.63
N VAL A 79 -2.22 -2.11 5.03
CA VAL A 79 -2.23 -1.72 3.62
C VAL A 79 -2.17 -0.21 3.48
N VAL A 80 -1.16 0.30 2.77
CA VAL A 80 -1.06 1.74 2.48
C VAL A 80 -1.46 2.01 1.03
N HIS A 81 -2.36 2.97 0.84
CA HIS A 81 -2.71 3.50 -0.47
C HIS A 81 -1.78 4.66 -0.83
N LEU A 82 -0.98 4.49 -1.89
CA LEU A 82 -0.06 5.52 -2.38
C LEU A 82 -0.53 6.04 -3.73
N ALA A 83 -0.70 7.36 -3.83
CA ALA A 83 -0.86 8.05 -5.09
C ALA A 83 0.50 8.65 -5.49
N VAL A 84 1.04 8.19 -6.62
CA VAL A 84 2.34 8.64 -7.12
C VAL A 84 2.12 9.38 -8.45
N GLU A 85 2.48 10.66 -8.48
CA GLU A 85 2.23 11.55 -9.62
C GLU A 85 3.53 12.18 -10.11
N ASN A 86 3.55 12.55 -11.40
CA ASN A 86 4.68 13.25 -12.04
C ASN A 86 6.02 12.50 -11.94
N VAL A 87 5.96 11.17 -11.98
CA VAL A 87 7.11 10.30 -12.09
C VAL A 87 7.34 9.87 -13.53
N SER A 88 8.59 9.58 -13.88
CA SER A 88 8.94 9.13 -15.23
C SER A 88 8.35 7.76 -15.53
N ARG A 89 8.15 7.44 -16.81
CA ARG A 89 7.66 6.11 -17.22
C ARG A 89 8.58 4.97 -16.76
N LEU A 90 9.89 5.25 -16.70
CA LEU A 90 10.90 4.33 -16.19
C LEU A 90 10.76 4.08 -14.68
N ALA A 91 10.43 5.13 -13.91
CA ALA A 91 10.18 4.98 -12.47
C ALA A 91 8.91 4.17 -12.21
N VAL A 92 7.87 4.33 -13.04
CA VAL A 92 6.66 3.50 -12.98
C VAL A 92 6.99 2.02 -13.18
N ASP A 93 7.77 1.67 -14.20
CA ASP A 93 8.19 0.27 -14.43
C ASP A 93 8.91 -0.31 -13.20
N SER A 94 9.74 0.49 -12.54
CA SER A 94 10.47 0.09 -11.33
C SER A 94 9.53 -0.12 -10.13
N LEU A 95 8.46 0.68 -10.02
CA LEU A 95 7.45 0.51 -8.97
C LEU A 95 6.62 -0.75 -9.21
N GLU A 96 6.19 -0.98 -10.45
CA GLU A 96 5.29 -2.08 -10.83
C GLU A 96 5.99 -3.46 -10.88
N ASP A 97 7.32 -3.50 -10.82
CA ASP A 97 8.10 -4.74 -10.76
C ASP A 97 7.89 -5.53 -9.46
N ASN A 98 7.35 -4.89 -8.40
CA ASN A 98 7.07 -5.58 -7.15
C ASN A 98 5.74 -6.37 -7.22
N GLY A 99 5.83 -7.70 -7.15
CA GLY A 99 4.68 -8.61 -7.22
C GLY A 99 3.77 -8.67 -6.00
N LEU A 100 4.06 -7.94 -4.91
CA LEU A 100 3.26 -7.92 -3.67
C LEU A 100 2.34 -6.69 -3.55
N ALA A 101 2.32 -5.80 -4.54
CA ALA A 101 1.46 -4.63 -4.57
C ALA A 101 0.41 -4.70 -5.69
N SER A 102 -0.58 -3.82 -5.59
CA SER A 102 -1.64 -3.65 -6.60
C SER A 102 -1.49 -2.28 -7.25
N TYR A 103 -1.57 -2.23 -8.58
CA TYR A 103 -1.27 -1.03 -9.36
C TYR A 103 -2.45 -0.55 -10.17
N THR A 104 -2.50 0.75 -10.40
CA THR A 104 -3.38 1.39 -11.38
C THR A 104 -2.62 2.55 -12.01
N GLU A 105 -2.10 2.33 -13.21
CA GLU A 105 -1.42 3.35 -14.00
C GLU A 105 -2.42 4.18 -14.83
N LYS A 106 -2.14 5.47 -15.00
CA LYS A 106 -2.85 6.29 -15.99
C LYS A 106 -2.58 5.75 -17.40
N SER A 107 -3.61 5.20 -18.05
CA SER A 107 -3.45 4.53 -19.34
C SER A 107 -3.17 5.51 -20.49
N SER A 108 -2.00 5.37 -21.12
CA SER A 108 -1.61 6.10 -22.34
C SER A 108 -2.48 5.78 -23.57
N ARG A 109 -3.29 4.71 -23.52
CA ARG A 109 -4.25 4.36 -24.56
C ARG A 109 -5.50 5.25 -24.55
N TYR A 110 -5.85 5.78 -23.38
CA TYR A 110 -7.07 6.59 -23.19
C TYR A 110 -6.76 8.05 -22.83
N GLN A 111 -5.55 8.33 -22.38
CA GLN A 111 -5.13 9.66 -21.94
C GLN A 111 -3.95 10.12 -22.78
N VAL A 112 -4.14 11.22 -23.48
CA VAL A 112 -3.09 11.88 -24.26
C VAL A 112 -2.36 12.84 -23.32
N MET A 113 -1.06 12.61 -23.14
CA MET A 113 -0.23 13.48 -22.29
C MET A 113 0.18 14.75 -23.04
N PRO A 114 0.36 15.89 -22.34
CA PRO A 114 0.96 17.08 -22.91
C PRO A 114 2.36 16.84 -23.50
N GLY A 115 2.78 17.68 -24.45
CA GLY A 115 4.06 17.51 -25.16
C GLY A 115 5.31 17.75 -24.33
N ASP A 116 5.15 18.32 -23.15
CA ASP A 116 6.17 18.57 -22.13
C ASP A 116 6.07 17.59 -20.94
N TYR A 117 5.26 16.53 -21.07
CA TYR A 117 5.03 15.57 -20.00
C TYR A 117 6.14 14.52 -19.90
N TYR A 118 7.35 14.98 -19.61
CA TYR A 118 8.53 14.15 -19.35
C TYR A 118 9.33 14.68 -18.17
N TYR A 119 10.09 13.79 -17.52
CA TYR A 119 10.94 14.14 -16.38
C TYR A 119 12.34 14.54 -16.85
N VAL A 120 12.89 15.65 -16.35
CA VAL A 120 14.29 16.03 -16.60
C VAL A 120 15.13 15.65 -15.38
N PRO A 121 16.11 14.73 -15.52
CA PRO A 121 16.98 14.33 -14.41
C PRO A 121 17.79 15.51 -13.85
N ARG A 122 17.86 15.61 -12.52
CA ARG A 122 18.60 16.68 -11.82
C ARG A 122 20.09 16.60 -12.06
N GLU A 123 20.59 15.41 -12.38
CA GLU A 123 21.97 15.15 -12.76
C GLU A 123 22.40 15.96 -14.01
N LEU A 124 21.44 16.46 -14.80
CA LEU A 124 21.71 17.30 -15.97
C LEU A 124 21.79 18.80 -15.64
N ASP A 125 21.51 19.23 -14.41
CA ASP A 125 21.45 20.66 -14.07
C ASP A 125 22.79 21.39 -14.27
N ASP A 126 23.91 20.70 -14.00
CA ASP A 126 25.26 21.22 -14.22
C ASP A 126 25.78 21.00 -15.66
N HIS A 127 24.95 20.42 -16.54
CA HIS A 127 25.31 20.03 -17.90
C HIS A 127 24.33 20.62 -18.93
N SER A 128 24.37 21.95 -19.10
CA SER A 128 23.42 22.70 -19.94
C SER A 128 23.25 22.15 -21.36
N ASP A 129 24.35 21.77 -22.01
CA ASP A 129 24.32 21.28 -23.39
C ASP A 129 23.64 19.90 -23.48
N LEU A 130 23.95 18.99 -22.54
CA LEU A 130 23.32 17.67 -22.47
C LEU A 130 21.84 17.76 -22.06
N LYS A 131 21.51 18.67 -21.14
CA LYS A 131 20.13 18.94 -20.74
C LYS A 131 19.30 19.40 -21.93
N LYS A 132 19.84 20.33 -22.72
CA LYS A 132 19.18 20.82 -23.94
C LYS A 132 18.98 19.71 -24.96
N GLU A 133 20.00 18.89 -25.23
CA GLU A 133 19.91 17.76 -26.15
C GLU A 133 18.83 16.75 -25.70
N TYR A 134 18.76 16.46 -24.39
CA TYR A 134 17.73 15.61 -23.80
C TYR A 134 16.31 16.18 -24.03
N GLU A 135 16.10 17.46 -23.68
CA GLU A 135 14.80 18.12 -23.83
C GLU A 135 14.36 18.18 -25.29
N GLU A 136 15.26 18.51 -26.21
CA GLU A 136 14.99 18.55 -27.66
C GLU A 136 14.59 17.15 -28.19
N ALA A 137 15.28 16.10 -27.74
CA ALA A 137 14.94 14.72 -28.10
C ALA A 137 13.54 14.32 -27.60
N CYS A 138 13.22 14.60 -26.33
CA CYS A 138 11.90 14.34 -25.76
C CYS A 138 10.79 15.08 -26.51
N GLN A 139 10.99 16.37 -26.81
CA GLN A 139 10.03 17.17 -27.57
C GLN A 139 9.82 16.61 -28.98
N ALA A 140 10.89 16.20 -29.67
CA ALA A 140 10.79 15.62 -31.00
C ALA A 140 9.97 14.31 -31.00
N LEU A 141 10.14 13.46 -29.97
CA LEU A 141 9.36 12.23 -29.81
C LEU A 141 7.86 12.52 -29.61
N PHE A 142 7.52 13.45 -28.73
CA PHE A 142 6.12 13.86 -28.52
C PHE A 142 5.49 14.46 -29.78
N GLN A 143 6.21 15.33 -30.48
CA GLN A 143 5.76 15.89 -31.77
C GLN A 143 5.50 14.78 -32.80
N GLY A 144 6.38 13.77 -32.87
CA GLY A 144 6.19 12.60 -33.72
C GLY A 144 4.93 11.82 -33.38
N TYR A 145 4.72 11.53 -32.10
CA TYR A 145 3.52 10.87 -31.59
C TYR A 145 2.22 11.63 -31.95
N PHE A 146 2.18 12.95 -31.71
CA PHE A 146 0.99 13.75 -32.04
C PHE A 146 0.69 13.79 -33.54
N LYS A 147 1.72 13.85 -34.38
CA LYS A 147 1.54 13.77 -35.84
C LYS A 147 0.91 12.44 -36.26
N LEU A 148 1.37 11.32 -35.69
CA LEU A 148 0.83 9.99 -35.99
C LEU A 148 -0.62 9.84 -35.51
N MET A 149 -0.93 10.37 -34.33
CA MET A 149 -2.29 10.35 -33.80
C MET A 149 -3.29 11.17 -34.64
N MET A 150 -2.87 12.34 -35.14
CA MET A 150 -3.73 13.17 -36.01
C MET A 150 -3.87 12.62 -37.43
N ALA A 151 -2.98 11.72 -37.85
CA ALA A 151 -3.02 11.07 -39.15
C ALA A 151 -3.85 9.77 -39.17
N ALA A 152 -4.27 9.27 -38.00
CA ALA A 152 -5.11 8.10 -37.80
C ALA A 152 -6.58 8.49 -37.64
#